data_AF-A0A9D2K5J4-F1
#
_entry.id   AF-A0A9D2K5J4-F1
#
_cell.length_a   1.000
_cell.length_b   1.000
_cell.length_c   1.000
_cell.angle_alpha   90.00
_cell.angle_beta   90.00
_cell.angle_gamma   90.00
#
_symmetry.space_group_name_H-M   'P 1'
#
loop_
_entity.id
_entity.type
_entity.pdbx_description
1 polymer ?
#
loop_
_entity_poly.entity_id
_entity_poly.type
_entity_poly.pdbx_seq_one_letter_code
_entity_poly.pdbx_strand_id
1 'polypeptide(L)' 'MNECRKQILTMRDNLKLLREESQLTLEDLSAKTGICQEILVAMEGDENFGIEYLLRLCQYYRIDPSMIFHPFTIKM' A
#
# COMPACT_ATOMS: atom_id res chain seq x y z
N MET A 1 -8.45 12.90 16.21
CA MET A 1 -7.88 12.74 14.85
C MET A 1 -9.07 12.55 13.91
N ASN A 2 -9.09 13.19 12.73
CA ASN A 2 -10.17 13.00 11.75
C ASN A 2 -10.16 11.53 11.26
N GLU A 3 -11.33 10.90 11.17
CA GLU A 3 -11.49 9.51 10.73
C GLU A 3 -10.89 9.27 9.32
N CYS A 4 -11.07 10.23 8.40
CA CYS A 4 -10.45 10.15 7.07
C CYS A 4 -8.91 10.09 7.16
N ARG A 5 -8.31 10.90 8.04
CA ARG A 5 -6.86 10.90 8.23
C ARG A 5 -6.36 9.56 8.79
N LYS A 6 -7.11 8.98 9.72
CA LYS A 6 -6.79 7.67 10.29
C LYS A 6 -6.82 6.58 9.20
N GLN A 7 -7.83 6.58 8.33
CA GLN A 7 -7.94 5.62 7.22
C GLN A 7 -6.79 5.74 6.23
N ILE A 8 -6.34 6.95 5.90
CA ILE A 8 -5.16 7.15 5.04
C ILE A 8 -3.90 6.57 5.70
N LEU A 9 -3.65 6.86 6.99
CA LEU A 9 -2.50 6.28 7.69
C LEU A 9 -2.56 4.75 7.72
N THR A 10 -3.73 4.17 8.00
CA THR A 10 -3.93 2.71 7.95
C THR A 10 -3.64 2.14 6.56
N MET A 11 -4.08 2.79 5.49
CA MET A 11 -3.77 2.37 4.12
C MET A 11 -2.28 2.36 3.84
N ARG A 12 -1.54 3.39 4.28
CA ARG A 12 -0.08 3.48 4.10
C ARG A 12 0.64 2.36 4.84
N ASP A 13 0.28 2.15 6.11
CA ASP A 13 0.85 1.08 6.94
C ASP A 13 0.57 -0.30 6.35
N ASN A 14 -0.65 -0.52 5.86
CA ASN A 14 -1.05 -1.78 5.22
C ASN A 14 -0.29 -2.05 3.92
N LEU A 15 -0.04 -1.04 3.08
CA LEU A 15 0.76 -1.19 1.86
C LEU A 15 2.19 -1.61 2.19
N LYS A 16 2.79 -0.93 3.19
CA LYS A 16 4.12 -1.27 3.68
C LYS A 16 4.18 -2.69 4.24
N LEU A 17 3.20 -3.06 5.07
CA LEU A 17 3.08 -4.39 5.64
C LEU A 17 2.98 -5.47 4.55
N LEU A 18 2.18 -5.28 3.50
CA LEU A 18 2.08 -6.24 2.40
C LEU A 18 3.41 -6.45 1.67
N ARG A 19 4.17 -5.37 1.48
CA ARG A 19 5.50 -5.46 0.87
C ARG A 19 6.46 -6.24 1.76
N GLU A 20 6.49 -5.95 3.06
CA GLU A 20 7.37 -6.57 4.04
C GLU A 20 7.04 -8.06 4.26
N GLU A 21 5.76 -8.43 4.38
CA GLU A 21 5.30 -9.82 4.47
C GLU A 21 5.59 -10.62 3.19
N SER A 22 5.61 -9.94 2.04
CA SER A 22 6.03 -10.55 0.76
C SER A 22 7.54 -10.63 0.60
N GLN A 23 8.32 -10.15 1.58
CA GLN A 23 9.79 -10.08 1.55
C GLN A 23 10.33 -9.33 0.32
N LEU A 24 9.64 -8.27 -0.11
CA LEU A 24 10.02 -7.47 -1.27
C LEU A 24 10.72 -6.17 -0.85
N THR A 25 11.79 -5.84 -1.56
CA THR A 25 12.27 -4.45 -1.58
C THR A 25 11.32 -3.59 -2.43
N LEU A 26 11.44 -2.26 -2.32
CA LEU A 26 10.71 -1.35 -3.21
C LEU A 26 11.12 -1.53 -4.67
N GLU A 27 12.38 -1.91 -4.94
CA GLU A 27 12.86 -2.23 -6.28
C GLU A 27 12.20 -3.50 -6.83
N ASP A 28 12.10 -4.56 -6.01
CA ASP A 28 11.40 -5.79 -6.41
C ASP A 28 9.92 -5.54 -6.70
N LEU A 29 9.25 -4.76 -5.84
CA LEU A 29 7.84 -4.43 -6.02
C LEU A 29 7.62 -3.57 -7.28
N SER A 30 8.53 -2.63 -7.54
CA SER A 30 8.56 -1.85 -8.77
C SER A 30 8.65 -2.76 -10.00
N ALA A 31 9.62 -3.68 -10.01
CA ALA A 31 9.80 -4.63 -11.11
C ALA A 31 8.57 -5.53 -11.35
N LYS A 32 7.87 -5.93 -10.29
CA LYS A 32 6.69 -6.81 -10.38
C LYS A 32 5.40 -6.09 -10.79
N THR A 33 5.28 -4.80 -10.47
CA THR A 33 4.04 -4.02 -10.66
C THR A 33 4.14 -3.00 -11.79
N GLY A 34 5.36 -2.69 -12.24
CA GLY A 34 5.63 -1.60 -13.18
C GLY A 34 5.31 -0.21 -12.61
N ILE A 35 5.29 -0.06 -11.28
CA ILE A 35 5.12 1.22 -10.59
C ILE A 35 6.51 1.75 -10.23
N CYS A 36 6.83 2.98 -10.60
CA CYS A 36 8.12 3.59 -10.26
C CYS A 36 8.38 3.58 -8.76
N GLN A 37 9.64 3.39 -8.37
CA GLN A 37 10.02 3.27 -6.97
C GLN A 37 9.67 4.53 -6.17
N GLU A 38 9.79 5.71 -6.77
CA GLU A 38 9.43 6.99 -6.16
C GLU A 38 7.94 7.05 -5.80
N ILE A 39 7.08 6.47 -6.63
CA ILE A 39 5.65 6.38 -6.35
C ILE A 39 5.38 5.40 -5.21
N LEU A 40 6.07 4.25 -5.18
CA LEU A 40 5.94 3.30 -4.06
C LEU A 40 6.40 3.93 -2.73
N VAL A 41 7.48 4.71 -2.75
CA VAL A 41 7.91 5.51 -1.58
C VAL A 41 6.83 6.51 -1.19
N ALA A 42 6.23 7.22 -2.14
CA ALA A 42 5.15 8.17 -1.85
C ALA A 42 3.90 7.49 -1.26
N MET A 43 3.59 6.26 -1.70
CA MET A 43 2.47 5.47 -1.21
C MET A 43 2.67 5.01 0.24
N GLU A 44 3.87 4.57 0.62
CA GLU A 44 4.19 4.15 1.99
C GLU A 44 4.55 5.33 2.92
N GLY A 45 5.00 6.45 2.34
CA GLY A 45 5.36 7.70 3.03
C GLY A 45 4.18 8.63 3.25
N ASP A 46 4.39 9.94 3.39
CA ASP A 46 3.30 10.93 3.58
C ASP A 46 3.05 11.79 2.33
N GLU A 47 3.51 11.33 1.17
CA GLU A 47 3.42 12.07 -0.09
C GLU A 47 2.16 11.70 -0.90
N ASN A 48 1.78 12.57 -1.84
CA ASN A 48 0.63 12.33 -2.70
C ASN A 48 0.97 11.33 -3.82
N PHE A 49 -0.02 10.54 -4.21
CA PHE A 49 0.07 9.60 -5.33
C PHE A 49 -1.29 9.47 -6.02
N GLY A 50 -1.29 8.98 -7.26
CA GLY A 50 -2.51 8.75 -8.04
C GLY A 50 -3.25 7.48 -7.62
N ILE A 51 -4.59 7.53 -7.64
CA ILE A 51 -5.46 6.41 -7.25
C ILE A 51 -5.23 5.15 -8.10
N GLU A 52 -4.79 5.32 -9.35
CA GLU A 52 -4.45 4.24 -10.26
C GLU A 52 -3.35 3.32 -9.73
N TYR A 53 -2.38 3.87 -8.98
CA TYR A 53 -1.30 3.09 -8.38
C TYR A 53 -1.79 2.24 -7.21
N LEU A 54 -2.71 2.79 -6.39
CA LEU A 54 -3.37 2.03 -5.34
C LEU A 54 -4.15 0.84 -5.92
N LEU A 55 -4.97 1.09 -6.94
CA LEU A 55 -5.75 0.03 -7.59
C LEU A 55 -4.84 -1.06 -8.20
N ARG A 56 -3.69 -0.67 -8.76
CA ARG A 56 -2.72 -1.63 -9.28
C ARG A 56 -2.09 -2.49 -8.19
N LEU A 57 -1.74 -1.91 -7.04
CA LEU A 57 -1.24 -2.70 -5.89
C LEU A 57 -2.32 -3.62 -5.33
N CYS A 58 -3.56 -3.14 -5.18
CA CYS A 58 -4.69 -3.98 -4.77
C CYS A 58 -4.89 -5.17 -5.73
N GLN A 59 -4.78 -4.93 -7.05
CA GLN A 59 -4.85 -6.00 -8.05
C GLN A 59 -3.69 -7.00 -7.90
N TYR A 60 -2.46 -6.51 -7.73
CA TYR A 60 -1.28 -7.35 -7.56
C TYR A 60 -1.39 -8.26 -6.31
N TYR A 61 -1.82 -7.70 -5.18
CA TYR A 61 -2.00 -8.44 -3.93
C TYR A 61 -3.33 -9.21 -3.85
N ARG A 62 -4.21 -9.08 -4.85
CA ARG A 62 -5.56 -9.67 -4.87
C ARG A 62 -6.41 -9.27 -3.66
N ILE A 63 -6.33 -8.00 -3.28
CA ILE A 63 -7.06 -7.41 -2.16
C ILE A 63 -8.13 -6.48 -2.70
N ASP A 64 -9.32 -6.51 -2.08
CA ASP A 64 -10.37 -5.53 -2.38
C ASP A 64 -9.89 -4.12 -1.94
N PRO A 65 -9.98 -3.09 -2.81
CA PRO A 65 -9.51 -1.75 -2.47
C PRO A 65 -10.13 -1.13 -1.22
N SER A 66 -11.31 -1.55 -0.77
CA SER A 66 -11.89 -1.07 0.49
C SER A 66 -11.15 -1.62 1.71
N MET A 67 -10.62 -2.84 1.62
CA MET A 67 -9.98 -3.55 2.73
C MET A 67 -8.65 -2.90 3.13
N ILE A 68 -7.96 -2.24 2.20
CA ILE A 68 -6.68 -1.59 2.50
C ILE A 68 -6.83 -0.44 3.51
N PHE A 69 -8.02 0.15 3.65
CA PHE A 69 -8.29 1.24 4.60
C PHE A 69 -8.64 0.75 6.01
N HIS A 70 -8.66 -0.57 6.21
CA HIS A 70 -8.95 -1.20 7.49
C HIS A 70 -7.72 -1.95 8.01
N PRO A 71 -7.40 -1.89 9.31
CA PRO A 71 -6.24 -2.60 9.84
C PRO A 71 -6.32 -4.08 9.50
N PHE A 72 -5.26 -4.64 8.91
CA PHE A 72 -5.20 -6.08 8.72
C PHE A 72 -5.17 -6.76 10.09
N THR A 73 -6.12 -7.64 10.33
CA THR A 73 -6.14 -8.46 11.53
C THR A 73 -5.16 -9.60 11.31
N ILE A 74 -3.90 -9.38 11.68
CA ILE A 74 -2.94 -10.48 11.80
C ILE A 74 -3.38 -11.28 13.02
N LYS A 75 -4.03 -12.43 12.80
CA LYS A 75 -4.14 -13.44 13.84
C LYS A 75 -2.74 -14.01 14.03
N MET A 76 -2.04 -13.53 15.06
CA MET A 76 -0.88 -14.21 15.63
C MET A 76 -1.29 -15.57 16.18
#